data_AF-A0A168KH96-F1
#
_entry.id   AF-A0A168KH96-F1
#
_cell.length_a   1.000
_cell.length_b   1.000
_cell.length_c   1.000
_cell.angle_alpha   90.00
_cell.angle_beta   90.00
_cell.angle_gamma   90.00
#
_symmetry.space_group_name_H-M   'P 1'
#
loop_
_entity.id
_entity.type
_entity.pdbx_description
1 polymer ?
#
loop_
_entity_poly.entity_id
_entity_poly.type
_entity_poly.pdbx_seq_one_letter_code
_entity_poly.pdbx_strand_id
1 'polypeptide(L)'
;MTKIERQPSIDVNEIITERIQHILEVAEEFNLQEIVRKNLIVNRSEDSSEISYTLDVSKVNFEQYPGFQMKLREAAYAKVEDLSITKLRSYSYHGFHLEDPKKDFIRFDYEPFKERYAHVHINAYKQRWGDHLVFPDDTNLDISKISCPIAVKIFNRYAKDEGDFPTNQETNQPYVEIIGKGR
;
A
#
# COMPACT_ATOMS: atom_id res chain seq x y z
N MET A 1 19.90 19.98 22.49
CA MET A 1 19.36 18.60 22.46
C MET A 1 18.16 18.61 21.54
N THR A 2 18.35 18.19 20.30
CA THR A 2 17.27 18.08 19.32
C THR A 2 16.37 16.93 19.77
N LYS A 3 15.11 17.23 20.13
CA LYS A 3 14.10 16.18 20.32
C LYS A 3 14.06 15.38 19.02
N ILE A 4 14.48 14.11 19.07
CA ILE A 4 14.15 13.16 18.01
C ILE A 4 12.64 12.98 18.16
N GLU A 5 11.86 13.81 17.47
CA GLU A 5 10.43 13.56 17.30
C GLU A 5 10.34 12.16 16.69
N ARG A 6 9.83 11.21 17.46
CA ARG A 6 9.60 9.85 16.97
C ARG A 6 8.67 10.01 15.77
N GLN A 7 9.20 9.79 14.58
CA GLN A 7 8.40 9.82 13.37
C GLN A 7 7.24 8.83 13.59
N PRO A 8 5.97 9.28 13.50
CA PRO A 8 4.84 8.39 13.65
C PRO A 8 4.99 7.20 12.69
N SER A 9 4.95 5.98 13.25
CA SER A 9 4.97 4.72 12.50
C SER A 9 3.73 3.90 12.83
N ILE A 10 3.29 3.06 11.90
CA ILE A 10 2.31 2.01 12.19
C ILE A 10 3.09 0.75 12.56
N ASP A 11 2.77 0.19 13.72
CA ASP A 11 3.32 -1.10 14.16
C ASP A 11 2.47 -2.23 13.57
N VAL A 12 3.13 -3.12 12.84
CA VAL A 12 2.53 -4.32 12.23
C VAL A 12 3.16 -5.53 12.89
N ASN A 13 2.33 -6.41 13.47
CA ASN A 13 2.76 -7.65 14.11
C ASN A 13 3.16 -8.70 13.07
N GLU A 14 4.22 -8.42 12.34
CA GLU A 14 4.76 -9.19 11.22
C GLU A 14 6.29 -9.03 11.20
N ILE A 15 7.01 -10.12 10.95
CA ILE A 15 8.46 -10.08 10.84
C ILE A 15 8.86 -9.42 9.52
N ILE A 16 9.79 -8.46 9.56
CA ILE A 16 10.15 -7.68 8.35
C ILE A 16 10.63 -8.55 7.18
N THR A 17 11.30 -9.67 7.46
CA THR A 17 11.72 -10.62 6.42
C THR A 17 10.56 -11.41 5.84
N GLU A 18 9.56 -11.77 6.66
CA GLU A 18 8.33 -12.42 6.18
C GLU A 18 7.52 -11.45 5.31
N ARG A 19 7.45 -10.18 5.70
CA ARG A 19 6.82 -9.14 4.90
C ARG A 19 7.46 -8.95 3.53
N ILE A 20 8.80 -8.87 3.51
CA ILE A 20 9.58 -8.79 2.26
C ILE A 20 9.29 -10.02 1.39
N GLN A 21 9.26 -11.20 1.99
CA GLN A 21 8.98 -12.44 1.28
C GLN A 21 7.56 -12.44 0.68
N HIS A 22 6.55 -12.05 1.45
CA HIS A 22 5.16 -11.97 0.98
C HIS A 22 4.99 -10.94 -0.16
N ILE A 23 5.71 -9.79 -0.09
CA ILE A 23 5.77 -8.83 -1.21
C ILE A 23 6.27 -9.50 -2.49
N LEU A 24 7.33 -10.31 -2.40
CA LEU A 24 7.93 -10.98 -3.55
C LEU A 24 7.05 -12.12 -4.08
N GLU A 25 6.37 -12.87 -3.20
CA GLU A 25 5.46 -13.96 -3.55
C GLU A 25 4.24 -13.43 -4.31
N VAL A 26 3.56 -12.41 -3.77
CA VAL A 26 2.41 -11.81 -4.48
C VAL A 26 2.86 -11.10 -5.77
N ALA A 27 4.04 -10.50 -5.80
CA ALA A 27 4.57 -9.98 -7.06
C ALA A 27 4.77 -11.08 -8.10
N GLU A 28 5.20 -12.28 -7.70
CA GLU A 28 5.34 -13.44 -8.59
C GLU A 28 4.00 -13.93 -9.13
N GLU A 29 2.95 -14.01 -8.28
CA GLU A 29 1.58 -14.37 -8.69
C GLU A 29 1.05 -13.53 -9.86
N PHE A 30 1.53 -12.29 -9.99
CA PHE A 30 1.09 -11.32 -11.00
C PHE A 30 2.16 -10.98 -12.05
N ASN A 31 3.22 -11.79 -12.19
CA ASN A 31 4.34 -11.55 -13.12
C ASN A 31 5.09 -10.22 -12.90
N LEU A 32 5.09 -9.68 -11.68
CA LEU A 32 5.73 -8.42 -11.31
C LEU A 32 7.05 -8.61 -10.54
N GLN A 33 7.45 -9.85 -10.24
CA GLN A 33 8.55 -10.15 -9.32
C GLN A 33 9.87 -9.47 -9.70
N GLU A 34 10.28 -9.53 -10.96
CA GLU A 34 11.52 -8.89 -11.44
C GLU A 34 11.50 -7.37 -11.24
N ILE A 35 10.36 -6.73 -11.55
CA ILE A 35 10.18 -5.30 -11.38
C ILE A 35 10.23 -4.93 -9.90
N VAL A 36 9.56 -5.69 -9.04
CA VAL A 36 9.57 -5.47 -7.59
C VAL A 36 10.97 -5.66 -7.02
N ARG A 37 11.68 -6.76 -7.36
CA ARG A 37 13.06 -7.02 -6.92
C ARG A 37 14.00 -5.88 -7.29
N LYS A 38 13.92 -5.38 -8.52
CA LYS A 38 14.77 -4.28 -8.99
C LYS A 38 14.54 -2.96 -8.23
N ASN A 39 13.33 -2.75 -7.71
CA ASN A 39 12.94 -1.51 -7.02
C ASN A 39 12.82 -1.68 -5.49
N LEU A 40 13.17 -2.86 -4.96
CA LEU A 40 13.19 -3.15 -3.54
C LEU A 40 14.63 -3.08 -3.03
N ILE A 41 14.91 -2.10 -2.17
CA ILE A 41 16.20 -1.93 -1.52
C ILE A 41 16.07 -2.37 -0.08
N VAL A 42 16.86 -3.36 0.34
CA VAL A 42 16.92 -3.83 1.72
C VAL A 42 18.26 -3.41 2.31
N ASN A 43 18.21 -2.73 3.46
CA ASN A 43 19.40 -2.28 4.19
C ASN A 43 19.45 -2.95 5.56
N ARG A 44 20.66 -3.34 5.99
CA ARG A 44 20.93 -3.79 7.35
C ARG A 44 22.00 -2.89 7.93
N SER A 45 21.68 -2.21 9.02
CA SER A 45 22.65 -1.41 9.76
C SER A 45 23.22 -2.22 10.91
N GLU A 46 24.53 -2.42 10.90
CA GLU A 46 25.27 -3.05 12.01
C GLU A 46 25.26 -2.12 13.23
N ASP A 47 25.42 -0.81 13.02
CA ASP A 47 25.50 0.18 14.11
C ASP A 47 24.17 0.44 14.81
N SER A 48 23.06 0.43 14.06
CA SER A 48 21.73 0.71 14.62
C SER A 48 20.91 -0.56 14.90
N SER A 49 21.48 -1.75 14.65
CA SER A 49 20.78 -3.03 14.79
C SER A 49 19.38 -2.96 14.15
N GLU A 50 19.30 -2.44 12.92
CA GLU A 50 18.05 -2.19 12.19
C GLU A 50 18.08 -2.90 10.84
N ILE A 51 16.98 -3.56 10.51
CA ILE A 51 16.69 -4.01 9.14
C ILE A 51 15.64 -3.04 8.60
N SER A 52 15.84 -2.52 7.40
CA SER A 52 14.87 -1.68 6.72
C SER A 52 14.74 -2.06 5.26
N TYR A 53 13.61 -1.72 4.65
CA TYR A 53 13.48 -1.74 3.21
C TYR A 53 12.73 -0.52 2.68
N THR A 54 12.98 -0.24 1.41
CA THR A 54 12.24 0.73 0.62
C THR A 54 11.85 0.09 -0.70
N LEU A 55 10.57 0.16 -1.04
CA LEU A 55 10.01 -0.20 -2.34
C LEU A 55 9.61 1.09 -3.06
N ASP A 56 10.08 1.31 -4.28
CA ASP A 56 9.65 2.43 -5.14
C ASP A 56 9.43 1.99 -6.59
N VAL A 57 8.29 1.37 -6.85
CA VAL A 57 7.85 1.05 -8.21
C VAL A 57 7.09 2.25 -8.77
N SER A 58 7.76 3.01 -9.64
CA SER A 58 7.24 4.28 -10.15
C SER A 58 6.07 4.12 -11.14
N LYS A 59 6.08 3.06 -11.96
CA LYS A 59 5.00 2.64 -12.86
C LYS A 59 5.17 1.16 -13.22
N VAL A 60 4.09 0.39 -13.13
CA VAL A 60 4.00 -0.99 -13.63
C VAL A 60 2.56 -1.30 -14.03
N ASN A 61 2.33 -2.26 -14.91
CA ASN A 61 1.02 -2.75 -15.29
C ASN A 61 0.93 -4.26 -15.07
N PHE A 62 -0.30 -4.77 -14.99
CA PHE A 62 -0.52 -6.20 -15.15
C PHE A 62 -0.45 -6.53 -16.65
N GLU A 63 0.23 -7.60 -17.04
CA GLU A 63 0.35 -7.97 -18.46
C GLU A 63 -1.02 -8.17 -19.12
N GLN A 64 -1.97 -8.74 -18.39
CA GLN A 64 -3.35 -8.96 -18.85
C GLN A 64 -4.20 -7.68 -18.89
N TYR A 65 -3.78 -6.59 -18.24
CA TYR A 65 -4.51 -5.31 -18.16
C TYR A 65 -3.60 -4.13 -18.55
N PRO A 66 -3.17 -4.03 -19.82
CA PRO A 66 -2.24 -2.98 -20.25
C PRO A 66 -2.82 -1.55 -20.16
N GLY A 67 -4.15 -1.43 -20.14
CA GLY A 67 -4.87 -0.17 -19.92
C GLY A 67 -4.88 0.30 -18.46
N PHE A 68 -4.32 -0.46 -17.54
CA PHE A 68 -4.23 -0.13 -16.12
C PHE A 68 -2.77 0.01 -15.69
N GLN A 69 -2.46 1.02 -14.89
CA GLN A 69 -1.13 1.21 -14.30
C GLN A 69 -1.22 1.36 -12.79
N MET A 70 -0.16 0.94 -12.11
CA MET A 70 0.00 1.14 -10.68
C MET A 70 1.38 1.68 -10.32
N LYS A 71 1.44 2.31 -9.15
CA LYS A 71 2.65 2.75 -8.45
C LYS A 71 2.62 2.16 -7.05
N LEU A 72 3.74 1.60 -6.61
CA LEU A 72 3.84 0.92 -5.32
C LEU A 72 5.00 1.54 -4.56
N ARG A 73 4.70 2.26 -3.48
CA ARG A 73 5.69 2.88 -2.61
C ARG A 73 5.48 2.48 -1.18
N GLU A 74 6.54 2.02 -0.54
CA GLU A 74 6.50 1.58 0.86
C GLU A 74 7.88 1.71 1.49
N ALA A 75 7.93 2.16 2.73
CA ALA A 75 9.14 2.18 3.53
C ALA A 75 8.84 1.63 4.92
N ALA A 76 9.65 0.69 5.38
CA ALA A 76 9.48 0.03 6.67
C ALA A 76 10.83 -0.30 7.32
N TYR A 77 10.80 -0.51 8.63
CA TYR A 77 11.97 -0.93 9.40
C TYR A 77 11.57 -1.79 10.60
N ALA A 78 12.50 -2.60 11.08
CA ALA A 78 12.39 -3.32 12.34
C ALA A 78 13.74 -3.26 13.05
N LYS A 79 13.71 -3.14 14.37
CA LYS A 79 14.93 -3.25 15.19
C LYS A 79 15.20 -4.73 15.45
N VAL A 80 16.46 -5.14 15.49
CA VAL A 80 16.87 -6.53 15.72
C VAL A 80 16.39 -7.05 17.08
N GLU A 81 16.24 -6.15 18.06
CA GLU A 81 15.65 -6.46 19.37
C GLU A 81 14.16 -6.78 19.32
N ASP A 82 13.47 -6.41 18.24
CA ASP A 82 12.02 -6.56 18.03
C ASP A 82 11.74 -6.92 16.56
N LEU A 83 12.32 -8.04 16.10
CA LEU A 83 12.09 -8.54 14.75
C LEU A 83 10.65 -8.98 14.52
N SER A 84 9.85 -9.17 15.59
CA SER A 84 8.43 -9.51 15.53
C SER A 84 7.52 -8.37 15.08
N ILE A 85 8.01 -7.12 15.15
CA ILE A 85 7.21 -5.94 14.82
C ILE A 85 7.89 -5.17 13.70
N THR A 86 7.21 -5.11 12.57
CA THR A 86 7.57 -4.22 11.47
C THR A 86 6.92 -2.86 11.68
N LYS A 87 7.73 -1.80 11.60
CA LYS A 87 7.28 -0.41 11.69
C LYS A 87 7.20 0.19 10.29
N LEU A 88 5.99 0.48 9.82
CA LEU A 88 5.76 1.20 8.57
C LEU A 88 6.06 2.69 8.78
N ARG A 89 6.97 3.25 7.98
CA ARG A 89 7.26 4.69 7.95
C ARG A 89 6.25 5.44 7.10
N SER A 90 5.93 4.87 5.94
CA SER A 90 4.98 5.43 4.98
C SER A 90 4.63 4.41 3.91
N TYR A 91 3.45 4.53 3.31
CA TYR A 91 3.14 3.90 2.04
C TYR A 91 2.27 4.80 1.16
N SER A 92 2.35 4.57 -0.15
CA SER A 92 1.43 5.13 -1.13
C SER A 92 1.28 4.13 -2.27
N TYR A 93 0.12 3.50 -2.35
CA TYR A 93 -0.22 2.56 -3.43
C TYR A 93 -1.27 3.23 -4.31
N HIS A 94 -0.98 3.42 -5.58
CA HIS A 94 -1.84 4.14 -6.52
C HIS A 94 -2.11 3.29 -7.75
N GLY A 95 -3.38 2.95 -8.01
CA GLY A 95 -3.83 2.28 -9.22
C GLY A 95 -4.75 3.18 -10.04
N PHE A 96 -4.60 3.18 -11.37
CA PHE A 96 -5.40 4.01 -12.27
C PHE A 96 -5.55 3.42 -13.67
N HIS A 97 -6.72 3.62 -14.26
CA HIS A 97 -6.99 3.33 -15.67
C HIS A 97 -6.44 4.45 -16.56
N LEU A 98 -5.89 4.09 -17.72
CA LEU A 98 -5.21 5.03 -18.62
C LEU A 98 -6.15 5.86 -19.49
N GLU A 99 -7.42 5.47 -19.61
CA GLU A 99 -8.43 6.19 -20.37
C GLU A 99 -8.77 7.55 -19.73
N ASP A 100 -9.10 7.56 -18.43
CA ASP A 100 -9.25 8.79 -17.64
C ASP A 100 -8.57 8.68 -16.27
N PRO A 101 -7.22 8.76 -16.20
CA PRO A 101 -6.45 8.53 -14.98
C PRO A 101 -6.70 9.58 -13.88
N LYS A 102 -7.45 10.65 -14.17
CA LYS A 102 -7.85 11.67 -13.20
C LYS A 102 -9.19 11.34 -12.52
N LYS A 103 -10.00 10.47 -13.13
CA LYS A 103 -11.30 10.06 -12.60
C LYS A 103 -11.31 8.61 -12.14
N ASP A 104 -10.60 7.75 -12.86
CA ASP A 104 -10.59 6.31 -12.64
C ASP A 104 -9.28 5.90 -11.98
N PHE A 105 -9.13 6.37 -10.74
CA PHE A 105 -8.00 6.06 -9.88
C PHE A 105 -8.46 5.77 -8.46
N ILE A 106 -7.66 4.97 -7.77
CA ILE A 106 -7.72 4.82 -6.31
C ILE A 106 -6.31 4.82 -5.75
N ARG A 107 -6.14 5.50 -4.60
CA ARG A 107 -4.87 5.55 -3.89
C ARG A 107 -5.07 5.31 -2.40
N PHE A 108 -4.24 4.45 -1.83
CA PHE A 108 -4.15 4.22 -0.38
C PHE A 108 -2.89 4.88 0.13
N ASP A 109 -3.03 5.80 1.08
CA ASP A 109 -1.92 6.58 1.61
C ASP A 109 -1.77 6.37 3.12
N TYR A 110 -0.53 6.16 3.55
CA TYR A 110 -0.06 6.44 4.90
C TYR A 110 1.10 7.42 4.84
N GLU A 111 0.81 8.70 5.09
CA GLU A 111 1.76 9.79 4.94
C GLU A 111 1.74 10.67 6.20
N PRO A 112 2.34 10.20 7.31
CA PRO A 112 2.15 10.81 8.62
C PRO A 112 2.92 12.14 8.80
N PHE A 113 3.59 12.60 7.74
CA PHE A 113 4.32 13.88 7.68
C PHE A 113 3.49 14.98 6.99
N LYS A 114 2.35 14.65 6.40
CA LYS A 114 1.50 15.62 5.70
C LYS A 114 0.37 16.10 6.60
N GLU A 115 0.50 17.33 7.11
CA GLU A 115 -0.48 17.92 8.04
C GLU A 115 -1.86 18.21 7.43
N ARG A 116 -1.97 18.25 6.09
CA ARG A 116 -3.20 18.67 5.40
C ARG A 116 -4.32 17.63 5.44
N TYR A 117 -4.00 16.35 5.66
CA TYR A 117 -4.94 15.23 5.56
C TYR A 117 -4.73 14.24 6.70
N ALA A 118 -5.72 13.36 6.95
CA ALA A 118 -5.54 12.25 7.87
C ALA A 118 -4.33 11.40 7.45
N HIS A 119 -3.57 10.89 8.42
CA HIS A 119 -2.34 10.18 8.12
C HIS A 119 -2.58 8.95 7.26
N VAL A 120 -3.66 8.21 7.55
CA VAL A 120 -4.12 7.02 6.82
C VAL A 120 -5.43 7.36 6.11
N HIS A 121 -5.48 7.30 4.79
CA HIS A 121 -6.70 7.63 4.03
C HIS A 121 -6.74 6.99 2.63
N ILE A 122 -7.93 6.98 2.02
CA ILE A 122 -8.14 6.66 0.60
C ILE A 122 -8.32 7.97 -0.18
N ASN A 123 -7.65 8.08 -1.32
CA ASN A 123 -7.89 9.13 -2.30
C ASN A 123 -8.50 8.54 -3.57
N ALA A 124 -9.55 9.19 -4.07
CA ALA A 124 -10.28 8.81 -5.26
C ALA A 124 -10.88 10.07 -5.91
N TYR A 125 -11.58 9.91 -7.03
CA TYR A 125 -12.21 11.05 -7.69
C TYR A 125 -13.39 11.58 -6.88
N LYS A 126 -13.18 12.74 -6.25
CA LYS A 126 -14.11 13.40 -5.33
C LYS A 126 -15.57 13.40 -5.78
N GLN A 127 -15.84 13.71 -7.05
CA GLN A 127 -17.21 13.85 -7.55
C GLN A 127 -17.97 12.52 -7.66
N ARG A 128 -17.27 11.39 -7.82
CA ARG A 128 -17.88 10.07 -8.03
C ARG A 128 -17.76 9.18 -6.80
N TRP A 129 -16.63 9.25 -6.12
CA TRP A 129 -16.20 8.25 -5.14
C TRP A 129 -15.77 8.82 -3.78
N GLY A 130 -15.76 10.15 -3.64
CA GLY A 130 -15.21 10.85 -2.47
C GLY A 130 -13.68 11.05 -2.53
N ASP A 131 -13.14 11.87 -1.63
CA ASP A 131 -11.70 12.10 -1.47
C ASP A 131 -11.31 12.08 0.02
N HIS A 132 -10.09 11.64 0.32
CA HIS A 132 -9.53 11.57 1.68
C HIS A 132 -10.39 10.79 2.69
N LEU A 133 -10.99 9.68 2.26
CA LEU A 133 -11.87 8.84 3.08
C LEU A 133 -11.07 8.13 4.18
N VAL A 134 -11.58 8.15 5.42
CA VAL A 134 -10.97 7.54 6.59
C VAL A 134 -11.87 6.45 7.17
N PHE A 135 -11.28 5.35 7.64
CA PHE A 135 -12.01 4.29 8.36
C PHE A 135 -12.05 4.60 9.87
N PRO A 136 -13.17 4.34 10.58
CA PRO A 136 -14.44 3.82 10.08
C PRO A 136 -15.44 4.91 9.65
N ASP A 137 -15.05 6.18 9.68
CA ASP A 137 -15.97 7.32 9.58
C ASP A 137 -16.58 7.49 8.18
N ASP A 138 -15.77 7.37 7.12
CA ASP A 138 -16.17 7.62 5.73
C ASP A 138 -16.24 6.34 4.88
N THR A 139 -15.64 5.24 5.35
CA THR A 139 -15.54 3.98 4.60
C THR A 139 -15.57 2.75 5.52
N ASN A 140 -16.06 1.63 4.98
CA ASN A 140 -16.00 0.31 5.61
C ASN A 140 -14.69 -0.45 5.30
N LEU A 141 -13.79 0.12 4.48
CA LEU A 141 -12.48 -0.47 4.19
C LEU A 141 -11.50 -0.14 5.32
N ASP A 142 -11.10 -1.14 6.10
CA ASP A 142 -10.10 -0.97 7.18
C ASP A 142 -8.69 -0.80 6.60
N ILE A 143 -8.41 0.41 6.13
CA ILE A 143 -7.16 0.80 5.48
C ILE A 143 -5.94 0.73 6.41
N SER A 144 -6.12 0.59 7.73
CA SER A 144 -5.00 0.34 8.64
C SER A 144 -4.32 -1.01 8.38
N LYS A 145 -5.01 -1.94 7.72
CA LYS A 145 -4.52 -3.27 7.36
C LYS A 145 -3.90 -3.34 5.97
N ILE A 146 -3.87 -2.25 5.21
CA ILE A 146 -3.37 -2.28 3.84
C ILE A 146 -1.86 -2.57 3.81
N SER A 147 -1.44 -3.34 2.82
CA SER A 147 -0.05 -3.66 2.54
C SER A 147 0.16 -3.70 1.02
N CYS A 148 1.41 -3.69 0.55
CA CYS A 148 1.69 -3.82 -0.88
C CYS A 148 1.03 -5.08 -1.49
N PRO A 149 1.13 -6.29 -0.89
CA PRO A 149 0.41 -7.48 -1.37
C PRO A 149 -1.11 -7.28 -1.52
N ILE A 150 -1.76 -6.69 -0.51
CA ILE A 150 -3.22 -6.44 -0.54
C ILE A 150 -3.55 -5.41 -1.63
N ALA A 151 -2.77 -4.33 -1.74
CA ALA A 151 -2.97 -3.31 -2.75
C ALA A 151 -2.84 -3.88 -4.17
N VAL A 152 -1.87 -4.76 -4.44
CA VAL A 152 -1.74 -5.44 -5.73
C VAL A 152 -2.98 -6.29 -6.03
N LYS A 153 -3.51 -7.04 -5.06
CA LYS A 153 -4.73 -7.84 -5.24
C LYS A 153 -5.96 -6.96 -5.51
N ILE A 154 -6.10 -5.83 -4.79
CA ILE A 154 -7.15 -4.83 -5.03
C ILE A 154 -7.03 -4.25 -6.44
N PHE A 155 -5.82 -3.86 -6.84
CA PHE A 155 -5.57 -3.28 -8.16
C PHE A 155 -5.82 -4.27 -9.28
N ASN A 156 -5.48 -5.55 -9.11
CA ASN A 156 -5.78 -6.57 -10.11
C ASN A 156 -7.29 -6.70 -10.36
N ARG A 157 -8.08 -6.69 -9.28
CA ARG A 157 -9.53 -6.70 -9.37
C ARG A 157 -10.07 -5.44 -10.06
N TYR A 158 -9.63 -4.27 -9.59
CA TYR A 158 -10.07 -2.99 -10.15
C TYR A 158 -9.64 -2.78 -11.61
N ALA A 159 -8.50 -3.34 -12.02
CA ALA A 159 -8.03 -3.30 -13.40
C ALA A 159 -8.94 -4.05 -14.38
N LYS A 160 -9.73 -5.02 -13.90
CA LYS A 160 -10.66 -5.80 -14.72
C LYS A 160 -11.94 -5.01 -15.07
N ASP A 161 -12.39 -4.14 -14.17
CA ASP A 161 -13.63 -3.38 -14.30
C ASP A 161 -13.52 -2.05 -13.52
N GLU A 162 -13.53 -0.93 -14.24
CA GLU A 162 -13.49 0.41 -13.64
C GLU A 162 -14.76 0.78 -12.86
N GLY A 163 -15.88 0.06 -13.08
CA GLY A 163 -17.12 0.20 -12.34
C GLY A 163 -17.13 -0.56 -11.02
N ASP A 164 -16.27 -1.58 -10.88
CA ASP A 164 -16.03 -2.32 -9.64
C ASP A 164 -15.07 -1.51 -8.75
N PHE A 165 -15.59 -0.43 -8.17
CA PHE A 165 -14.76 0.53 -7.46
C PHE A 165 -14.69 0.22 -5.94
N PRO A 166 -13.49 0.23 -5.32
CA PRO A 166 -13.36 -0.20 -3.92
C PRO A 166 -14.13 0.65 -2.90
N THR A 167 -14.39 1.92 -3.18
CA THR A 167 -15.12 2.80 -2.25
C THR A 167 -16.64 2.75 -2.41
N ASN A 168 -17.17 2.00 -3.37
CA ASN A 168 -18.61 1.82 -3.52
C ASN A 168 -19.17 0.87 -2.45
N GLN A 169 -19.71 1.41 -1.35
CA GLN A 169 -20.17 0.63 -0.20
C GLN A 169 -21.27 -0.40 -0.52
N GLU A 170 -22.02 -0.23 -1.62
CA GLU A 170 -23.05 -1.18 -2.02
C GLU A 170 -22.45 -2.48 -2.61
N THR A 171 -21.27 -2.39 -3.22
CA THR A 171 -20.66 -3.49 -3.98
C THR A 171 -19.27 -3.88 -3.49
N ASN A 172 -18.70 -3.18 -2.50
CA ASN A 172 -17.30 -3.34 -2.13
C ASN A 172 -16.99 -4.49 -1.16
N GLN A 173 -17.96 -5.34 -0.84
CA GLN A 173 -17.75 -6.50 0.03
C GLN A 173 -16.53 -7.36 -0.38
N PRO A 174 -16.26 -7.63 -1.67
CA PRO A 174 -15.06 -8.35 -2.07
C PRO A 174 -13.74 -7.63 -1.70
N TYR A 175 -13.71 -6.30 -1.67
CA TYR A 175 -12.53 -5.54 -1.23
C TYR A 175 -12.35 -5.59 0.29
N VAL A 176 -13.45 -5.53 1.05
CA VAL A 176 -13.43 -5.74 2.50
C VAL A 176 -12.84 -7.13 2.81
N GLU A 177 -13.21 -8.15 2.05
CA GLU A 177 -12.64 -9.49 2.20
C GLU A 177 -11.15 -9.56 1.84
N ILE A 178 -10.72 -8.92 0.75
CA ILE A 178 -9.31 -8.87 0.35
C ILE A 178 -8.47 -8.22 1.46
N ILE A 179 -8.94 -7.11 2.04
CA ILE A 179 -8.27 -6.40 3.14
C ILE A 179 -8.31 -7.24 4.44
N GLY A 180 -9.46 -7.85 4.74
CA GLY A 180 -9.66 -8.64 5.96
C GLY A 180 -8.91 -9.97 5.99
N LYS A 181 -8.63 -10.56 4.82
CA LYS A 181 -7.83 -11.78 4.66
C LYS A 181 -6.32 -11.53 4.63
N GLY A 182 -5.88 -10.28 4.82
CA GLY A 182 -4.49 -9.84 4.75
C GLY A 182 -3.56 -10.48 5.79
N ARG A 183 -3.20 -11.74 5.55
CA ARG A 183 -1.95 -12.38 5.94
C ARG A 183 -1.27 -12.86 4.67
#